data_AF-A0A5K1ET85-F1
#
_entry.id   AF-A0A5K1ET85-F1
#
_cell.length_a   1.000
_cell.length_b   1.000
_cell.length_c   1.000
_cell.angle_alpha   90.00
_cell.angle_beta   90.00
_cell.angle_gamma   90.00
#
_symmetry.space_group_name_H-M   'P 1'
#
loop_
_entity.id
_entity.type
_entity.pdbx_description
1 polymer ?
#
loop_
_entity_poly.entity_id
_entity_poly.type
_entity_poly.pdbx_seq_one_letter_code
_entity_poly.pdbx_strand_id
1 'polypeptide(L)' 'VDVVPLDEVADVIENYHLCIVKNKRLDSGLIAHAKQMKLIMQYGVGLE' A
#
# COMPACT_ATOMS: atom_id res chain seq x y z
N VAL A 1 0.20 13.53 3.38
CA VAL A 1 0.23 12.25 2.67
C VAL A 1 1.63 12.12 2.15
N ASP A 2 2.37 11.13 2.64
CA ASP A 2 3.74 10.90 2.21
C ASP A 2 3.71 10.21 0.85
N VAL A 3 4.60 10.63 -0.04
CA VAL A 3 4.74 10.02 -1.36
C VAL A 3 5.97 9.12 -1.29
N VAL A 4 5.73 7.82 -1.37
CA VAL A 4 6.77 6.79 -1.29
C VAL A 4 6.97 6.16 -2.67
N PRO A 5 8.22 6.04 -3.17
CA PRO A 5 8.53 5.27 -4.37
C PRO A 5 8.06 3.81 -4.26
N LEU A 6 7.60 3.20 -5.36
CA LEU A 6 6.94 1.88 -5.33
C LEU A 6 7.84 0.73 -4.84
N ASP A 7 9.14 0.87 -5.05
CA ASP A 7 10.21 -0.03 -4.63
C ASP A 7 10.55 0.10 -3.14
N GLU A 8 10.39 1.29 -2.56
CA GLU A 8 10.62 1.54 -1.13
C GLU A 8 9.40 1.22 -0.24
N VAL A 9 8.22 0.98 -0.83
CA VAL A 9 6.98 0.73 -0.05
C VAL A 9 7.15 -0.43 0.93
N ALA A 10 7.82 -1.50 0.54
CA ALA A 10 7.99 -2.68 1.41
C ALA A 10 8.76 -2.34 2.70
N ASP A 11 9.68 -1.39 2.64
CA ASP A 11 10.55 -1.02 3.77
C ASP A 11 9.84 -0.13 4.80
N VAL A 12 8.77 0.57 4.38
CA VAL A 12 8.13 1.59 5.23
C VAL A 12 6.67 1.31 5.52
N ILE A 13 6.01 0.41 4.78
CA ILE A 13 4.55 0.15 4.87
C ILE A 13 4.10 -0.28 6.28
N GLU A 14 4.98 -0.89 7.07
CA GLU A 14 4.67 -1.31 8.45
C GLU A 14 4.38 -0.14 9.38
N ASN A 15 4.86 1.06 9.06
CA ASN A 15 4.70 2.28 9.84
C ASN A 15 3.43 3.07 9.49
N TYR A 16 2.68 2.62 8.48
CA TYR A 16 1.49 3.31 7.99
C TYR A 16 0.20 2.57 8.35
N HIS A 17 -0.80 3.36 8.75
CA HIS A 17 -2.16 2.86 8.99
C HIS A 17 -3.04 2.91 7.74
N LEU A 18 -2.64 3.67 6.73
CA LEU A 18 -3.43 3.90 5.53
C LEU A 18 -2.52 3.93 4.29
N CYS A 19 -2.92 3.23 3.24
CA CYS A 19 -2.21 3.19 1.97
C CYS A 19 -3.17 3.56 0.84
N ILE A 20 -2.77 4.54 0.00
CA ILE A 20 -3.49 4.90 -1.22
C ILE A 20 -2.65 4.48 -2.41
N VAL A 21 -3.12 3.49 -3.15
CA VAL A 21 -2.43 2.97 -4.34
C VAL A 21 -3.17 3.36 -5.61
N LYS A 22 -2.43 3.83 -6.62
CA LYS A 22 -2.99 4.16 -7.94
C LYS A 22 -2.75 3.00 -8.93
N ASN A 23 -1.52 2.87 -9.42
CA ASN A 23 -1.17 1.98 -10.53
C ASN A 23 -0.38 0.73 -10.07
N LYS A 24 -0.50 0.34 -8.80
CA LYS A 24 0.16 -0.86 -8.27
C LYS A 24 -0.89 -1.77 -7.65
N ARG A 25 -0.92 -3.03 -8.10
CA ARG A 25 -1.63 -4.10 -7.42
C ARG A 25 -0.81 -4.48 -6.19
N LEU A 26 -1.40 -4.38 -5.01
CA LEU A 26 -0.80 -4.91 -3.79
C LEU A 26 -1.01 -6.42 -3.77
N ASP A 27 0.08 -7.16 -3.68
CA ASP A 27 0.04 -8.61 -3.48
C ASP A 27 0.05 -8.97 -1.99
N SER A 28 -0.22 -10.25 -1.69
CA SER A 28 -0.26 -10.76 -0.32
C SER A 28 1.10 -10.66 0.39
N GLY A 29 2.21 -10.73 -0.35
CA GLY A 29 3.55 -10.59 0.21
C GLY A 29 3.79 -9.18 0.74
N LEU A 30 3.44 -8.15 -0.04
CA LEU A 30 3.57 -6.76 0.39
C LEU A 30 2.61 -6.43 1.54
N ILE A 31 1.36 -6.92 1.50
CA ILE A 31 0.39 -6.70 2.58
C ILE A 31 0.83 -7.37 3.89
N ALA A 32 1.52 -8.51 3.83
CA ALA A 32 2.03 -9.20 5.02
C ALA A 32 3.03 -8.34 5.83
N HIS A 33 3.72 -7.40 5.20
CA HIS A 33 4.63 -6.47 5.89
C HIS A 33 3.88 -5.32 6.58
N ALA A 34 2.62 -5.07 6.23
CA ALA A 34 1.84 -3.92 6.67
C ALA A 34 1.21 -4.11 8.07
N LYS A 35 2.03 -4.31 9.11
CA LYS A 35 1.63 -4.72 10.47
C LYS A 35 0.56 -3.85 11.14
N GLN A 36 0.50 -2.57 10.80
CA GLN A 36 -0.41 -1.59 11.42
C GLN A 36 -1.52 -1.11 10.47
N MET A 37 -1.58 -1.68 9.26
CA MET A 37 -2.48 -1.22 8.21
C MET A 37 -3.94 -1.42 8.60
N LYS A 38 -4.72 -0.34 8.50
CA LYS A 38 -6.16 -0.30 8.79
C LYS A 38 -7.00 -0.14 7.54
N LEU A 39 -6.48 0.58 6.53
CA LEU A 39 -7.20 0.85 5.30
C LEU A 39 -6.26 0.89 4.09
N ILE A 40 -6.58 0.08 3.08
CA ILE A 40 -5.98 0.17 1.75
C ILE A 40 -7.05 0.72 0.82
N MET A 41 -6.75 1.82 0.15
CA MET A 41 -7.63 2.43 -0.83
C MET A 41 -6.97 2.37 -2.21
N GLN A 42 -7.63 1.69 -3.14
CA GLN A 42 -7.25 1.71 -4.55
C GLN A 42 -7.94 2.87 -5.24
N TYR A 43 -7.16 3.80 -5.78
CA TYR A 43 -7.65 4.94 -6.53
C TYR A 43 -7.75 4.55 -8.01
N GLY A 44 -8.96 4.20 -8.44
CA GLY A 44 -9.29 3.76 -9.80
C GLY A 44 -10.73 3.23 -9.91
N VAL A 45 -11.18 2.95 -11.13
CA VAL A 45 -12.48 2.31 -11.38
C VAL A 45 -12.21 0.84 -11.70
N GLY A 46 -12.63 -0.08 -10.82
CA GLY A 46 -12.36 -1.52 -10.92
C GLY A 46 -11.18 -1.99 -10.07
N LEU A 47 -11.32 -3.15 -9.40
CA LEU A 47 -10.29 -3.80 -8.56
C LEU A 47 -9.49 -4.86 -9.33
N GLU A 48 -9.41 -4.72 -10.66
CA GLU A 48 -8.93 -5.77 -11.57
C GLU A 48 -7.39 -5.83 -11.64
#